data_AF-A0A8T5U3C5-F1
#
_entry.id   AF-A0A8T5U3C5-F1
#
_cell.length_a   1.000
_cell.length_b   1.000
_cell.length_c   1.000
_cell.angle_alpha   90.00
_cell.angle_beta   90.00
_cell.angle_gamma   90.00
#
_symmetry.space_group_name_H-M   'P 1'
#
loop_
_entity.id
_entity.type
_entity.pdbx_description
1 polymer ?
#
loop_
_entity_poly.entity_id
_entity_poly.type
_entity_poly.pdbx_seq_one_letter_code
_entity_poly.pdbx_strand_id
1 'polypeptide(L)'
;MAQSVKIKQLHQIISALERFQTRKNDLFSLDKLAGYLNLSERDLVELLELVFRFQHLFGVLFDDRILCKKWKKEKIYLILKPKCEVKNNCVIEPKEIEIDKDQSEILNDIVYYYQHVKIGRGFDVKSNGAEFSKKVKRLKSTHPFFFENRGNGLICPSKLAVEAGNLIRSYSKIKKSVSKLEIEDYLIKMV
;
A
#
# COMPACT_ATOMS: atom_id res chain seq x y z
N MET A 1 12.29 -12.69 -15.75
CA MET A 1 11.20 -12.52 -16.74
C MET A 1 11.56 -11.36 -17.65
N ALA A 2 11.52 -11.53 -18.98
CA ALA A 2 11.85 -10.45 -19.90
C ALA A 2 10.80 -9.32 -19.80
N GLN A 3 11.24 -8.11 -19.44
CA GLN A 3 10.35 -6.96 -19.36
C GLN A 3 9.84 -6.62 -20.77
N SER A 4 8.52 -6.44 -20.90
CA SER A 4 7.87 -6.09 -22.16
C SER A 4 8.54 -4.88 -22.81
N VAL A 5 8.76 -4.94 -24.13
CA VAL A 5 9.37 -3.85 -24.93
C VAL A 5 8.64 -2.52 -24.70
N LYS A 6 7.30 -2.55 -24.62
CA LYS A 6 6.47 -1.37 -24.36
C LYS A 6 6.75 -0.73 -23.00
N ILE A 7 6.96 -1.55 -21.96
CA ILE A 7 7.26 -1.08 -20.61
C ILE A 7 8.66 -0.46 -20.56
N LYS A 8 9.63 -1.05 -21.28
CA LYS A 8 10.98 -0.47 -21.39
C LYS A 8 10.95 0.91 -22.04
N GLN A 9 10.19 1.09 -23.12
CA GLN A 9 10.03 2.37 -23.80
C GLN A 9 9.42 3.44 -22.88
N LEU A 10 8.38 3.09 -22.11
CA LEU A 10 7.80 4.01 -21.12
C LEU A 10 8.82 4.43 -20.05
N HIS A 11 9.62 3.50 -19.53
CA HIS A 11 10.69 3.84 -18.58
C HIS A 11 11.75 4.76 -19.18
N GLN A 12 12.12 4.55 -20.45
CA GLN A 12 13.08 5.42 -21.14
C GLN A 12 12.52 6.85 -21.29
N ILE A 13 11.24 6.99 -21.65
CA ILE A 13 10.56 8.28 -21.72
C ILE A 13 10.56 8.96 -20.35
N ILE A 14 10.15 8.26 -19.29
CA ILE A 14 10.14 8.81 -17.92
C ILE A 14 11.54 9.24 -17.51
N SER A 15 12.55 8.40 -17.72
CA SER A 15 13.96 8.72 -17.41
C SER A 15 14.46 9.95 -18.16
N ALA A 16 14.01 10.15 -19.40
CA ALA A 16 14.34 11.34 -20.18
C ALA A 16 13.68 12.60 -19.59
N LEU A 17 12.42 12.49 -19.15
CA LEU A 17 11.66 13.57 -18.51
C LEU A 17 12.15 13.90 -17.09
N GLU A 18 12.67 12.93 -16.33
CA GLU A 18 13.25 13.17 -15.00
C GLU A 18 14.51 14.06 -15.06
N ARG A 19 15.21 14.07 -16.20
CA ARG A 19 16.36 14.97 -16.42
C ARG A 19 15.97 16.45 -16.41
N PHE A 20 14.69 16.79 -16.49
CA PHE A 20 14.20 18.15 -16.34
C PHE A 20 14.24 18.62 -14.88
N GLN A 21 14.14 17.73 -13.89
CA GLN A 21 14.17 18.09 -12.46
C GLN A 21 15.54 18.60 -11.99
N THR A 22 16.62 18.27 -12.71
CA THR A 22 18.00 18.53 -12.27
C THR A 22 18.66 19.70 -13.02
N ARG A 23 17.98 20.29 -14.01
CA ARG A 23 18.54 21.39 -14.80
C ARG A 23 18.17 22.74 -14.20
N LYS A 24 19.16 23.63 -14.10
CA LYS A 24 18.97 25.06 -13.73
C LYS A 24 18.43 25.92 -14.86
N ASN A 25 18.43 25.40 -16.09
CA ASN A 25 17.99 26.13 -17.27
C ASN A 25 16.72 25.44 -17.77
N ASP A 26 15.63 26.19 -17.88
CA ASP A 26 14.28 25.70 -18.18
C ASP A 26 14.11 25.20 -19.63
N LEU A 27 15.21 25.17 -20.40
CA LEU A 27 15.24 24.77 -21.80
C LEU A 27 15.78 23.35 -21.97
N PHE A 28 15.02 22.54 -22.70
CA PHE A 28 15.40 21.19 -23.12
C PHE A 28 15.33 21.07 -24.64
N SER A 29 16.42 20.63 -25.26
CA SER A 29 16.46 20.42 -26.71
C SER A 29 15.67 19.17 -27.08
N LEU A 30 14.70 19.35 -27.96
CA LEU A 30 13.89 18.27 -28.54
C LEU A 30 14.74 17.33 -29.40
N ASP A 31 15.78 17.83 -30.06
CA ASP A 31 16.73 17.01 -30.82
C ASP A 31 17.48 16.03 -29.90
N LYS A 32 17.85 16.49 -28.70
CA LYS A 32 18.45 15.62 -27.68
C LYS A 32 17.46 14.58 -27.16
N LEU A 33 16.17 14.92 -27.07
CA LEU A 33 15.11 13.96 -26.70
C LEU A 33 14.97 12.88 -27.77
N ALA A 34 14.82 13.29 -29.03
CA ALA A 34 14.68 12.40 -30.18
C ALA A 34 15.90 11.50 -30.32
N GLY A 35 17.11 12.04 -30.20
CA GLY A 35 18.34 11.24 -30.23
C GLY A 35 18.44 10.25 -29.08
N TYR A 36 18.04 10.62 -27.86
CA TYR A 36 18.10 9.74 -26.69
C TYR A 36 17.10 8.57 -26.78
N LEU A 37 15.91 8.84 -27.32
CA LEU A 37 14.84 7.86 -27.47
C LEU A 37 14.84 7.17 -28.85
N ASN A 38 15.79 7.54 -29.72
CA ASN A 38 15.89 7.09 -31.11
C ASN A 38 14.56 7.22 -31.88
N LEU A 39 13.96 8.41 -31.82
CA LEU A 39 12.65 8.73 -32.41
C LEU A 39 12.81 9.41 -33.77
N SER A 40 11.87 9.14 -34.67
CA SER A 40 11.67 9.98 -35.86
C SER A 40 11.05 11.33 -35.47
N GLU A 41 11.10 12.31 -36.37
CA GLU A 41 10.46 13.62 -36.15
C GLU A 41 8.95 13.47 -35.91
N ARG A 42 8.30 12.56 -36.64
CA ARG A 42 6.87 12.24 -36.45
C ARG A 42 6.60 11.65 -35.06
N ASP A 43 7.38 10.65 -34.65
CA ASP A 43 7.20 10.00 -33.34
C ASP A 43 7.45 10.97 -32.19
N LEU A 44 8.38 11.91 -32.37
CA LEU A 44 8.63 12.97 -31.40
C LEU A 44 7.40 13.86 -31.22
N VAL A 45 6.74 14.28 -32.31
CA VAL A 45 5.51 15.10 -32.23
C VAL A 45 4.40 14.33 -31.51
N GLU A 46 4.15 13.06 -31.89
CA GLU A 46 3.14 12.22 -31.24
C GLU A 46 3.45 12.01 -29.75
N LEU A 47 4.73 11.85 -29.38
CA LEU A 47 5.17 11.76 -27.99
C LEU A 47 4.89 13.06 -27.23
N LEU A 48 5.18 14.21 -27.81
CA LEU A 48 4.96 15.51 -27.17
C LEU A 48 3.47 15.76 -26.94
N GLU A 49 2.60 15.41 -27.90
CA GLU A 49 1.16 15.48 -27.72
C GLU A 49 0.69 14.61 -26.54
N LEU A 50 1.23 13.38 -26.41
CA LEU A 50 0.94 12.53 -25.27
C LEU A 50 1.41 13.15 -23.95
N VAL A 51 2.63 13.69 -23.90
CA VAL A 51 3.18 14.35 -22.70
C VAL A 51 2.31 15.53 -22.28
N PHE A 52 1.91 16.40 -23.20
CA PHE A 52 1.04 17.54 -22.89
C PHE A 52 -0.36 17.12 -22.46
N ARG A 53 -0.94 16.09 -23.09
CA ARG A 53 -2.22 15.51 -22.65
C ARG A 53 -2.12 14.92 -21.24
N PHE A 54 -1.03 14.22 -20.92
CA PHE A 54 -0.76 13.76 -19.57
C PHE A 54 -0.64 14.93 -18.60
N GLN A 55 0.16 15.94 -18.92
CA GLN A 55 0.32 17.13 -18.08
C GLN A 55 -1.02 17.81 -17.80
N HIS A 56 -1.85 18.00 -18.81
CA HIS A 56 -3.18 18.58 -18.64
C HIS A 56 -4.08 17.72 -17.75
N LEU A 57 -4.14 16.42 -18.02
CA LEU A 57 -4.93 15.47 -17.24
C LEU A 57 -4.44 15.41 -15.77
N PHE A 58 -3.13 15.45 -15.57
CA PHE A 58 -2.53 15.46 -14.24
C PHE A 58 -2.78 16.77 -13.49
N GLY A 59 -2.67 17.91 -14.16
CA GLY A 59 -2.93 19.23 -13.58
C GLY A 59 -4.39 19.45 -13.18
N VAL A 60 -5.34 18.94 -13.98
CA VAL A 60 -6.78 19.14 -13.71
C VAL A 60 -7.35 18.11 -12.72
N LEU A 61 -6.95 16.83 -12.82
CA LEU A 61 -7.54 15.76 -11.99
C LEU A 61 -6.83 15.54 -10.65
N PHE A 62 -5.57 15.94 -10.51
CA PHE A 62 -4.74 15.62 -9.34
C PHE A 62 -4.23 16.86 -8.59
N ASP A 63 -4.92 17.98 -8.75
CA ASP A 63 -4.55 19.24 -8.07
C ASP A 63 -4.57 19.06 -6.53
N ASP A 64 -5.66 18.51 -5.97
CA ASP A 64 -5.79 18.18 -4.56
C ASP A 64 -5.84 16.66 -4.28
N ARG A 65 -5.70 15.83 -5.32
CA ARG A 65 -5.82 14.36 -5.23
C ARG A 65 -4.54 13.62 -5.64
N ILE A 66 -4.43 12.38 -5.21
CA ILE A 66 -3.39 11.44 -5.62
C ILE A 66 -4.01 10.15 -6.15
N LEU A 67 -3.35 9.51 -7.12
CA LEU A 67 -3.70 8.19 -7.62
C LEU A 67 -3.15 7.12 -6.68
N CYS A 68 -4.00 6.21 -6.19
CA CYS A 68 -3.59 5.07 -5.37
C CYS A 68 -4.12 3.75 -5.98
N LYS A 69 -3.45 2.63 -5.67
CA LYS A 69 -3.99 1.29 -5.93
C LYS A 69 -4.88 0.87 -4.75
N LYS A 70 -5.99 0.19 -5.02
CA LYS A 70 -6.89 -0.38 -4.00
C LYS A 70 -7.37 -1.76 -4.41
N TRP A 71 -7.35 -2.72 -3.48
CA TRP A 71 -7.96 -4.03 -3.68
C TRP A 71 -9.46 -3.98 -3.39
N LYS A 72 -10.26 -4.59 -4.28
CA LYS A 72 -11.69 -4.80 -4.05
C LYS A 72 -12.16 -6.00 -4.86
N LYS A 73 -12.73 -7.02 -4.20
CA LYS A 73 -13.31 -8.20 -4.87
C LYS A 73 -12.32 -8.86 -5.84
N GLU A 74 -11.09 -9.13 -5.38
CA GLU A 74 -10.04 -9.81 -6.15
C GLU A 74 -9.52 -9.04 -7.37
N LYS A 75 -9.86 -7.76 -7.47
CA LYS A 75 -9.39 -6.86 -8.52
C LYS A 75 -8.64 -5.68 -7.92
N ILE A 76 -7.60 -5.24 -8.63
CA ILE A 76 -6.88 -4.00 -8.33
C ILE A 76 -7.57 -2.87 -9.09
N TYR A 77 -7.94 -1.83 -8.37
CA TYR A 77 -8.49 -0.59 -8.91
C TYR A 77 -7.51 0.55 -8.71
N LEU A 78 -7.57 1.54 -9.60
CA LEU A 78 -7.03 2.86 -9.36
C LEU A 78 -8.11 3.72 -8.70
N ILE A 79 -7.75 4.42 -7.63
CA ILE A 79 -8.65 5.32 -6.91
C ILE A 79 -7.97 6.67 -6.69
N LEU A 80 -8.78 7.72 -6.54
CA LEU A 80 -8.32 9.04 -6.17
C LEU A 80 -8.54 9.25 -4.67
N LYS A 81 -7.49 9.61 -3.93
CA LYS A 81 -7.57 10.02 -2.51
C LYS A 81 -7.16 11.50 -2.38
N PRO A 82 -7.78 12.30 -1.49
CA PRO A 82 -7.31 13.65 -1.17
C PRO A 82 -5.87 13.62 -0.63
N LYS A 83 -5.02 14.57 -1.04
CA LYS A 83 -3.63 14.68 -0.58
C LYS A 83 -3.53 14.81 0.95
N CYS A 84 -4.51 15.41 1.61
CA CYS A 84 -4.57 15.59 3.07
C CYS A 84 -4.71 14.27 3.85
N GLU A 85 -5.32 13.24 3.24
CA GLU A 85 -5.53 11.92 3.86
C GLU A 85 -4.29 11.02 3.73
N VAL A 86 -3.34 11.45 2.90
CA VAL A 86 -2.07 10.78 2.68
C VAL A 86 -1.09 11.19 3.78
N LYS A 87 -1.11 10.48 4.90
CA LYS A 87 0.06 10.49 5.80
C LYS A 87 1.27 9.99 4.99
N ASN A 88 2.47 10.54 5.25
CA ASN A 88 3.78 10.41 4.54
C ASN A 88 4.20 9.04 3.95
N ASN A 89 3.42 7.98 4.10
CA ASN A 89 3.59 6.66 3.51
C ASN A 89 2.38 6.28 2.63
N CYS A 90 1.99 7.12 1.65
CA CYS A 90 1.11 6.62 0.58
C CYS A 90 1.84 5.45 -0.07
N VAL A 91 1.38 4.24 0.19
CA VAL A 91 1.96 3.07 -0.46
C VAL A 91 1.37 3.04 -1.85
N ILE A 92 2.20 3.41 -2.83
CA ILE A 92 1.86 3.38 -4.26
C ILE A 92 1.55 1.92 -4.69
N GLU A 93 1.95 0.94 -3.88
CA GLU A 93 1.69 -0.48 -4.05
C GLU A 93 0.93 -1.07 -2.85
N PRO A 94 0.03 -2.03 -3.06
CA PRO A 94 -0.59 -2.73 -1.96
C PRO A 94 0.46 -3.45 -1.12
N LYS A 95 0.38 -3.36 0.21
CA LYS A 95 1.28 -4.08 1.10
C LYS A 95 0.82 -5.52 1.23
N GLU A 96 1.66 -6.45 0.80
CA GLU A 96 1.46 -7.85 1.07
C GLU A 96 1.96 -8.20 2.47
N ILE A 97 1.15 -8.94 3.22
CA ILE A 97 1.47 -9.46 4.54
C ILE A 97 1.26 -10.95 4.49
N GLU A 98 2.26 -11.73 4.86
CA GLU A 98 2.10 -13.17 5.04
C GLU A 98 1.95 -13.46 6.53
N ILE A 99 0.89 -14.17 6.89
CA ILE A 99 0.71 -14.69 8.24
C ILE A 99 0.51 -16.19 8.20
N ASP A 100 1.14 -16.89 9.13
CA ASP A 100 0.90 -18.32 9.33
C ASP A 100 -0.43 -18.56 10.06
N LYS A 101 -0.84 -19.84 10.14
CA LYS A 101 -2.06 -20.23 10.84
C LYS A 101 -2.07 -19.80 12.32
N ASP A 102 -0.96 -19.97 13.04
CA ASP A 102 -0.86 -19.61 14.46
C ASP A 102 -1.01 -18.08 14.65
N GLN A 103 -0.43 -17.30 13.74
CA GLN A 103 -0.53 -15.84 13.69
C GLN A 103 -1.96 -15.38 13.36
N SER A 104 -2.67 -16.09 12.49
CA SER A 104 -4.08 -15.84 12.18
C SER A 104 -4.99 -16.10 13.39
N GLU A 105 -4.76 -17.21 14.10
CA GLU A 105 -5.50 -17.56 15.32
C GLU A 105 -5.26 -16.54 16.44
N ILE A 106 -4.01 -16.17 16.72
CA ILE A 106 -3.73 -15.15 17.74
C ILE A 106 -4.27 -13.78 17.34
N LEU A 107 -4.28 -13.41 16.05
CA LEU A 107 -4.86 -12.15 15.60
C LEU A 107 -6.38 -12.10 15.87
N ASN A 108 -7.08 -13.21 15.61
CA ASN A 108 -8.50 -13.36 15.97
C ASN A 108 -8.71 -13.22 17.48
N ASP A 109 -7.89 -13.88 18.30
CA ASP A 109 -8.00 -13.80 19.77
C ASP A 109 -7.73 -12.39 20.30
N ILE A 110 -6.73 -11.71 19.77
CA ILE A 110 -6.39 -10.31 20.09
C ILE A 110 -7.59 -9.40 19.82
N VAL A 111 -8.20 -9.51 18.64
CA VAL A 111 -9.35 -8.67 18.27
C VAL A 111 -10.55 -8.99 19.14
N TYR A 112 -10.84 -10.27 19.36
CA TYR A 112 -11.93 -10.69 20.25
C TYR A 112 -11.73 -10.14 21.66
N TYR A 113 -10.54 -10.32 22.23
CA TYR A 113 -10.22 -9.86 23.57
C TYR A 113 -10.33 -8.34 23.70
N TYR A 114 -9.83 -7.60 22.70
CA TYR A 114 -9.91 -6.13 22.66
C TYR A 114 -11.35 -5.60 22.55
N GLN A 115 -12.19 -6.23 21.74
CA GLN A 115 -13.56 -5.79 21.51
C GLN A 115 -14.53 -6.22 22.62
N HIS A 116 -14.33 -7.40 23.21
CA HIS A 116 -15.33 -8.03 24.08
C HIS A 116 -14.89 -8.22 25.53
N VAL A 117 -13.59 -8.38 25.81
CA VAL A 117 -13.10 -8.67 27.17
C VAL A 117 -12.53 -7.42 27.84
N LYS A 118 -11.59 -6.76 27.17
CA LYS A 118 -10.95 -5.54 27.63
C LYS A 118 -11.36 -4.36 26.76
N ILE A 119 -12.67 -4.18 26.56
CA ILE A 119 -13.32 -3.14 25.74
C ILE A 119 -12.45 -1.87 25.61
N GLY A 120 -11.70 -1.77 24.51
CA GLY A 120 -10.87 -0.60 24.19
C GLY A 120 -9.59 -0.39 25.03
N ARG A 121 -9.37 -1.19 26.08
CA ARG A 121 -8.13 -1.19 26.89
C ARG A 121 -7.06 -2.00 26.15
N GLY A 122 -5.96 -1.35 25.81
CA GLY A 122 -4.83 -1.98 25.12
C GLY A 122 -4.13 -3.08 25.95
N PHE A 123 -3.15 -3.72 25.31
CA PHE A 123 -2.34 -4.78 25.88
C PHE A 123 -1.05 -4.21 26.49
N ASP A 124 -0.76 -4.62 27.72
CA ASP A 124 0.54 -4.38 28.34
C ASP A 124 1.53 -5.48 27.93
N VAL A 125 2.41 -5.15 26.98
CA VAL A 125 3.46 -6.03 26.49
C VAL A 125 4.79 -5.90 27.25
N LYS A 126 4.86 -5.04 28.27
CA LYS A 126 6.00 -4.91 29.17
C LYS A 126 5.86 -5.83 30.38
N SER A 127 4.64 -6.12 30.81
CA SER A 127 4.37 -7.09 31.87
C SER A 127 4.77 -8.52 31.46
N ASN A 128 5.60 -9.18 32.26
CA ASN A 128 6.12 -10.54 31.99
C ASN A 128 5.14 -11.69 32.34
N GLY A 129 3.87 -11.39 32.62
CA GLY A 129 3.02 -12.27 33.42
C GLY A 129 2.22 -13.36 32.69
N ALA A 130 1.79 -13.14 31.44
CA ALA A 130 0.84 -14.05 30.78
C ALA A 130 1.33 -14.56 29.42
N GLU A 131 1.09 -15.85 29.13
CA GLU A 131 1.40 -16.49 27.84
C GLU A 131 0.77 -15.71 26.67
N PHE A 132 -0.46 -15.24 26.86
CA PHE A 132 -1.16 -14.41 25.88
C PHE A 132 -0.38 -13.11 25.58
N SER A 133 0.09 -12.38 26.59
CA SER A 133 0.92 -11.17 26.40
C SER A 133 2.20 -11.44 25.62
N LYS A 134 2.82 -12.63 25.81
CA LYS A 134 3.99 -13.05 25.01
C LYS A 134 3.63 -13.26 23.54
N LYS A 135 2.48 -13.88 23.26
CA LYS A 135 1.97 -14.06 21.88
C LYS A 135 1.66 -12.71 21.22
N VAL A 136 1.01 -11.77 21.93
CA VAL A 136 0.78 -10.41 21.42
C VAL A 136 2.10 -9.69 21.12
N LYS A 137 3.09 -9.79 22.01
CA LYS A 137 4.41 -9.19 21.82
C LYS A 137 5.13 -9.76 20.59
N ARG A 138 5.07 -11.08 20.38
CA ARG A 138 5.64 -11.76 19.21
C ARG A 138 4.95 -11.33 17.92
N LEU A 139 3.62 -11.29 17.90
CA LEU A 139 2.89 -10.83 16.73
C LEU A 139 3.22 -9.37 16.39
N LYS A 140 3.34 -8.50 17.40
CA LYS A 140 3.75 -7.10 17.19
C LYS A 140 5.16 -6.97 16.62
N SER A 141 6.12 -7.80 17.05
CA SER A 141 7.48 -7.75 16.51
C SER A 141 7.53 -8.17 15.05
N THR A 142 6.75 -9.18 14.67
CA THR A 142 6.73 -9.69 13.29
C THR A 142 5.90 -8.79 12.37
N HIS A 143 4.75 -8.31 12.86
CA HIS A 143 3.74 -7.61 12.10
C HIS A 143 3.31 -6.29 12.77
N PRO A 144 4.20 -5.29 12.82
CA PRO A 144 3.97 -4.06 13.60
C PRO A 144 2.76 -3.24 13.13
N PHE A 145 2.37 -3.35 11.86
CA PHE A 145 1.22 -2.65 11.28
C PHE A 145 -0.15 -3.13 11.82
N PHE A 146 -0.21 -4.28 12.49
CA PHE A 146 -1.41 -4.71 13.20
C PHE A 146 -1.60 -3.99 14.54
N PHE A 147 -0.66 -3.12 14.95
CA PHE A 147 -0.71 -2.48 16.24
C PHE A 147 -0.50 -0.97 16.17
N GLU A 148 -1.22 -0.25 17.03
CA GLU A 148 -1.07 1.17 17.28
C GLU A 148 -0.64 1.40 18.73
N ASN A 149 0.15 2.44 18.96
CA ASN A 149 0.61 2.81 20.30
C ASN A 149 -0.32 3.90 20.84
N ARG A 150 -1.02 3.65 21.95
CA ARG A 150 -1.96 4.63 22.55
C ARG A 150 -1.36 5.46 23.69
N GLY A 151 -0.05 5.43 23.86
CA GLY A 151 0.62 6.02 25.03
C GLY A 151 0.57 5.10 26.25
N ASN A 152 1.23 5.51 27.34
CA ASN A 152 1.30 4.76 28.62
C ASN A 152 1.86 3.32 28.53
N GLY A 153 2.57 2.99 27.45
CA GLY A 153 3.16 1.66 27.24
C GLY A 153 2.18 0.57 26.78
N LEU A 154 0.92 0.92 26.50
CA LEU A 154 -0.10 0.00 26.00
C LEU A 154 -0.17 0.01 24.47
N ILE A 155 -0.33 -1.18 23.89
CA ILE A 155 -0.52 -1.36 22.46
C ILE A 155 -1.96 -1.76 22.17
N CYS A 156 -2.55 -1.25 21.11
CA CYS A 156 -3.90 -1.63 20.68
C CYS A 156 -3.85 -2.23 19.28
N PRO A 157 -4.83 -3.07 18.88
CA PRO A 157 -4.97 -3.48 17.50
C PRO A 157 -5.25 -2.26 16.62
N SER A 158 -4.60 -2.16 15.47
CA SER A 158 -4.90 -1.15 14.46
C SER A 158 -6.25 -1.43 13.78
N LYS A 159 -6.77 -0.48 13.01
CA LYS A 159 -7.99 -0.73 12.19
C LYS A 159 -7.84 -1.95 11.29
N LEU A 160 -6.67 -2.09 10.64
CA LEU A 160 -6.33 -3.25 9.82
C LEU A 160 -6.45 -4.56 10.62
N ALA A 161 -5.89 -4.60 11.84
CA ALA A 161 -5.97 -5.79 12.68
C ALA A 161 -7.40 -6.13 13.06
N VAL A 162 -8.19 -5.12 13.44
CA VAL A 162 -9.61 -5.30 13.81
C VAL A 162 -10.42 -5.87 12.65
N GLU A 163 -10.27 -5.30 11.45
CA GLU A 163 -10.96 -5.81 10.26
C GLU A 163 -10.51 -7.21 9.89
N ALA A 164 -9.20 -7.48 9.93
CA ALA A 164 -8.65 -8.81 9.64
C ALA A 164 -9.17 -9.86 10.62
N GLY A 165 -9.10 -9.60 11.93
CA GLY A 165 -9.60 -10.52 12.95
C GLY A 165 -11.10 -10.77 12.83
N ASN A 166 -11.90 -9.74 12.54
CA ASN A 166 -13.34 -9.89 12.31
C ASN A 166 -13.65 -10.79 11.10
N LEU A 167 -12.90 -10.63 10.00
CA LEU A 167 -13.04 -11.48 8.82
C LEU A 167 -12.63 -12.93 9.13
N ILE A 168 -11.44 -13.15 9.70
CA ILE A 168 -10.95 -14.49 10.11
C ILE A 168 -11.99 -15.19 10.96
N ARG A 169 -12.53 -14.50 11.98
CA ARG A 169 -13.59 -15.01 12.85
C ARG A 169 -14.84 -15.41 12.09
N SER A 170 -15.27 -14.58 11.13
CA SER A 170 -16.46 -14.82 10.32
C SER A 170 -16.30 -16.07 9.45
N TYR A 171 -15.14 -16.26 8.84
CA TYR A 171 -14.84 -17.45 8.05
C TYR A 171 -14.71 -18.72 8.91
N SER A 172 -14.10 -18.62 10.09
CA SER A 172 -14.01 -19.72 11.06
C SER A 172 -15.40 -20.22 11.49
N LYS A 173 -16.33 -19.29 11.77
CA LYS A 173 -17.72 -19.63 12.12
C LYS A 173 -18.45 -20.44 11.04
N ILE A 174 -18.17 -20.19 9.77
CA ILE A 174 -18.77 -20.91 8.63
C ILE A 174 -17.90 -22.08 8.14
N LYS A 175 -16.87 -22.49 8.89
CA LYS A 175 -15.93 -23.59 8.57
C LYS A 175 -15.29 -23.48 7.18
N LYS A 176 -15.13 -22.25 6.67
CA LYS A 176 -14.52 -21.99 5.36
C LYS A 176 -13.06 -21.58 5.57
N SER A 177 -12.15 -22.23 4.84
CA SER A 177 -10.75 -21.82 4.83
C SER A 177 -10.59 -20.46 4.16
N VAL A 178 -9.69 -19.64 4.71
CA VAL A 178 -9.25 -18.37 4.14
C VAL A 178 -7.81 -18.54 3.73
N SER A 179 -7.53 -18.32 2.45
CA SER A 179 -6.16 -18.23 1.93
C SER A 179 -5.68 -16.79 1.80
N LYS A 180 -6.61 -15.83 1.69
CA LYS A 180 -6.30 -14.41 1.54
C LYS A 180 -7.40 -13.49 2.07
N LEU A 181 -7.02 -12.31 2.56
CA LEU A 181 -7.92 -11.22 2.95
C LEU A 181 -7.47 -9.92 2.27
N GLU A 182 -8.43 -9.21 1.68
CA GLU A 182 -8.22 -7.91 1.04
C GLU A 182 -8.81 -6.82 1.93
N ILE A 183 -7.95 -5.97 2.50
CA ILE A 183 -8.35 -4.94 3.47
C ILE A 183 -7.66 -3.63 3.10
N GLU A 184 -8.43 -2.66 2.62
CA GLU A 184 -7.92 -1.36 2.13
C GLU A 184 -6.75 -1.51 1.13
N ASP A 185 -5.56 -1.10 1.55
CA ASP A 185 -4.32 -1.11 0.77
C ASP A 185 -3.44 -2.34 1.13
N TYR A 186 -4.00 -3.34 1.83
CA TYR A 186 -3.31 -4.54 2.30
C TYR A 186 -3.90 -5.83 1.71
N LEU A 187 -3.00 -6.76 1.36
CA LEU A 187 -3.33 -8.14 1.03
C LEU A 187 -2.69 -9.06 2.06
N ILE A 188 -3.50 -9.68 2.91
CA ILE A 188 -3.03 -10.63 3.94
C ILE A 188 -3.16 -12.04 3.36
N LYS A 189 -2.05 -12.74 3.17
CA LYS A 189 -1.99 -14.13 2.70
C LYS A 189 -1.80 -15.06 3.90
N MET A 190 -2.59 -16.13 3.94
CA MET A 190 -2.45 -17.19 4.94
C MET A 190 -1.53 -18.27 4.35
N VAL A 191 -0.39 -18.51 4.99
CA VAL A 191 0.65 -19.48 4.57
C VAL A 191 0.75 -20.67 5.52
#